data_AF-A0A7Y1RVC7-F1
#
_entry.id   AF-A0A7Y1RVC7-F1
#
_cell.length_a   1.000
_cell.length_b   1.000
_cell.length_c   1.000
_cell.angle_alpha   90.00
_cell.angle_beta   90.00
_cell.angle_gamma   90.00
#
_symmetry.space_group_name_H-M   'P 1'
#
loop_
_entity.id
_entity.type
_entity.pdbx_description
1 polymer ?
#
loop_
_entity_poly.entity_id
_entity_poly.type
_entity_poly.pdbx_seq_one_letter_code
_entity_poly.pdbx_strand_id
1 'polypeptide(L)' 'MPCPQPRPTKFHLPLRADTFSIEDHRNVHCRFYGGCIDVAVRQDWESFTCAKCPMFQQDKAPGASSFAFTQPANFGQP' A
#
# COMPACT_ATOMS: atom_id res chain seq x y z
N MET A 1 14.55 -37.52 7.36
CA MET A 1 13.19 -36.96 7.52
C MET A 1 13.13 -35.65 6.75
N PRO A 2 12.14 -35.42 5.86
CA PRO A 2 12.01 -34.14 5.17
C PRO A 2 11.54 -33.05 6.14
N CYS A 3 12.04 -31.83 5.97
CA CYS A 3 11.61 -30.67 6.76
C CYS A 3 10.14 -30.34 6.47
N PRO A 4 9.35 -29.94 7.48
CA PRO A 4 7.98 -29.49 7.26
C PRO A 4 7.99 -28.22 6.39
N GLN A 5 7.26 -28.25 5.28
CA GLN A 5 7.10 -27.08 4.44
C GLN A 5 6.22 -26.05 5.16
N PRO A 6 6.59 -24.75 5.15
CA PRO A 6 5.73 -23.71 5.71
C PRO A 6 4.41 -23.69 4.96
N ARG A 7 3.28 -23.65 5.70
CA ARG A 7 1.96 -23.44 5.09
C ARG A 7 1.81 -21.95 4.81
N PRO A 8 1.83 -21.49 3.54
CA PRO A 8 1.69 -20.08 3.26
C PRO A 8 0.29 -19.64 3.68
N THR A 9 0.19 -18.64 4.55
CA THR A 9 -1.09 -17.97 4.80
C THR A 9 -1.54 -17.33 3.49
N LYS A 10 -2.81 -17.53 3.11
CA LYS A 10 -3.37 -16.85 1.93
C LYS A 10 -3.14 -15.35 2.09
N PHE A 11 -2.45 -14.76 1.12
CA PHE A 11 -2.31 -13.31 1.04
C PHE A 11 -3.69 -12.75 0.66
N HIS A 12 -4.39 -12.21 1.65
CA HIS A 12 -5.58 -11.43 1.38
C HIS A 12 -5.12 -10.07 0.88
N LEU A 13 -5.49 -9.74 -0.36
CA LEU A 13 -5.28 -8.40 -0.89
C LEU A 13 -5.89 -7.38 0.09
N PRO A 14 -5.27 -6.19 0.27
CA PRO A 14 -5.90 -5.11 1.02
C PRO A 14 -7.32 -4.89 0.51
N LEU A 15 -8.26 -4.62 1.42
CA LEU A 15 -9.64 -4.30 1.07
C LEU A 15 -9.63 -3.24 -0.04
N ARG A 16 -10.18 -3.61 -1.21
CA ARG A 16 -10.31 -2.79 -2.43
C ARG A 16 -9.04 -2.56 -3.28
N ALA A 17 -8.00 -3.38 -3.12
CA ALA A 17 -6.81 -3.28 -3.98
C ALA A 17 -7.07 -3.64 -5.46
N ASP A 18 -8.18 -4.32 -5.75
CA ASP A 18 -8.69 -4.63 -7.10
C ASP A 18 -9.34 -3.43 -7.79
N THR A 19 -9.79 -2.44 -7.00
CA THR A 19 -10.59 -1.30 -7.49
C THR A 19 -9.81 0.01 -7.55
N PHE A 20 -8.68 0.12 -6.85
CA PHE A 20 -7.90 1.37 -6.79
C PHE A 20 -6.38 1.12 -6.77
N SER A 21 -5.62 2.03 -7.40
CA SER A 21 -4.17 2.03 -7.29
C SER A 21 -3.74 2.48 -5.88
N ILE A 22 -2.73 1.81 -5.31
CA ILE A 22 -2.18 2.15 -4.00
C ILE A 22 -1.67 3.60 -3.97
N GLU A 23 -1.07 4.05 -5.08
CA GLU A 23 -0.46 5.38 -5.22
C GLU A 23 -1.49 6.52 -5.14
N ASP A 24 -2.74 6.25 -5.50
CA ASP A 24 -3.85 7.22 -5.44
C ASP A 24 -4.36 7.43 -4.01
N HIS A 25 -4.02 6.52 -3.10
CA HIS A 25 -4.51 6.53 -1.72
C HIS A 25 -3.41 6.63 -0.68
N ARG A 26 -2.17 6.25 -0.99
CA ARG A 26 -1.06 6.19 -0.05
C ARG A 26 0.17 6.82 -0.68
N ASN A 27 0.56 7.96 -0.14
CA ASN A 27 1.82 8.61 -0.46
C ASN A 27 2.74 8.45 0.76
N VAL A 28 3.62 7.45 0.73
CA VAL A 28 4.59 7.19 1.83
C VAL A 28 5.58 8.34 2.04
N HIS A 29 5.66 9.27 1.07
CA HIS A 29 6.50 10.45 1.14
C HIS A 29 5.76 11.67 1.70
N CYS A 30 4.46 11.57 1.95
CA CYS A 30 3.71 12.59 2.69
C CYS A 30 4.39 12.83 4.05
N ARG A 31 4.74 14.09 4.34
CA ARG A 31 5.39 14.49 5.60
C ARG A 31 4.60 14.11 6.86
N PHE A 32 3.29 13.95 6.72
CA PHE A 32 2.38 13.58 7.79
C PHE A 32 1.80 12.18 7.63
N TYR A 33 2.50 11.29 6.91
CA TYR A 33 2.02 9.93 6.67
C TYR A 33 1.71 9.16 7.97
N GLY A 34 2.57 9.28 8.99
CA GLY A 34 2.30 8.71 10.31
C GLY A 34 1.01 9.25 10.94
N GLY A 35 0.81 10.57 10.88
CA GLY A 35 -0.43 11.20 11.37
C GLY A 35 -1.68 10.79 10.58
N CYS A 36 -1.56 10.59 9.26
CA CYS A 36 -2.63 10.00 8.44
C CYS A 36 -3.03 8.62 8.99
N ILE A 37 -2.04 7.76 9.32
CA ILE A 37 -2.30 6.42 9.87
C ILE A 37 -3.00 6.53 11.22
N ASP A 38 -2.50 7.36 12.12
CA ASP A 38 -3.09 7.55 13.45
C ASP A 38 -4.56 7.94 13.37
N VAL A 39 -4.92 8.84 12.44
CA VAL A 39 -6.31 9.26 12.22
C VAL A 39 -7.18 8.08 11.75
N ALA A 40 -6.69 7.29 10.79
CA ALA A 40 -7.44 6.14 10.27
C ALA A 40 -7.69 5.08 11.35
N VAL A 41 -6.69 4.82 12.22
CA VAL A 41 -6.82 3.89 13.35
C VAL A 41 -7.82 4.43 14.38
N ARG A 42 -7.68 5.70 14.79
CA ARG A 42 -8.57 6.31 15.79
C ARG A 42 -10.03 6.38 15.34
N GLN A 43 -10.27 6.46 14.03
CA GLN A 43 -11.61 6.49 13.44
C GLN A 43 -12.10 5.11 12.99
N ASP A 44 -11.35 4.04 13.29
CA ASP A 44 -11.70 2.66 12.95
C ASP A 44 -12.04 2.46 11.46
N TRP A 45 -11.21 3.02 10.59
CA TRP A 45 -11.42 2.87 9.14
C TRP A 45 -11.14 1.44 8.70
N GLU A 46 -12.06 0.89 7.91
CA GLU A 46 -11.93 -0.42 7.27
C GLU A 46 -10.65 -0.54 6.40
N SER A 47 -10.17 0.58 5.83
CA SER A 47 -8.92 0.63 5.08
C SER A 47 -8.25 1.99 5.19
N PHE A 48 -6.92 2.01 5.15
CA PHE A 48 -6.11 3.21 5.24
C PHE A 48 -6.02 3.96 3.90
N THR A 49 -6.31 5.26 3.93
CA THR A 49 -6.04 6.23 2.86
C THR A 49 -5.51 7.55 3.43
N CYS A 50 -4.45 8.10 2.86
CA CYS A 50 -3.96 9.45 3.16
C CYS A 50 -4.50 10.48 2.15
N ALA A 51 -5.31 10.09 1.17
CA ALA A 51 -5.86 10.99 0.14
C ALA A 51 -6.75 12.12 0.70
N LYS A 52 -7.31 11.94 1.91
CA LYS A 52 -8.08 12.99 2.61
C LYS A 52 -7.19 14.06 3.26
N CYS A 53 -5.87 13.84 3.34
CA CYS A 53 -4.93 14.78 3.93
C CYS A 53 -4.65 15.92 2.95
N PRO A 54 -4.79 17.20 3.35
CA PRO A 54 -4.45 18.33 2.49
C PRO A 54 -2.97 18.33 2.04
N MET A 55 -2.10 17.68 2.81
CA MET A 55 -0.66 17.61 2.55
C MET A 55 -0.27 16.38 1.69
N PHE A 56 -1.24 15.55 1.30
CA PHE A 56 -1.01 14.33 0.51
C PHE A 56 -0.22 14.56 -0.78
N GLN A 57 -0.46 15.67 -1.48
CA GLN A 57 0.18 16.00 -2.76
C GLN A 57 1.45 16.84 -2.62
N GLN A 58 1.77 17.35 -1.43
CA GLN A 58 2.87 18.33 -1.27
C GLN A 58 4.26 17.71 -1.40
N ASP A 59 4.39 16.44 -1.02
CA ASP A 59 5.65 15.68 -1.06
C ASP A 59 5.43 14.37 -1.84
N LYS A 60 4.96 14.44 -3.09
CA LYS A 60 4.90 13.24 -3.96
C LYS A 60 6.32 12.88 -4.38
N ALA A 61 6.80 11.70 -4.01
CA ALA A 61 8.06 11.22 -4.56
C ALA A 61 7.98 10.99 -6.07
N PRO A 62 9.13 10.95 -6.75
CA PRO A 62 9.23 10.29 -8.03
C PRO A 62 8.64 8.87 -7.89
N GLY A 63 7.70 8.51 -8.76
CA GLY A 63 6.91 7.28 -8.63
C GLY A 63 7.80 6.06 -8.43
N ALA A 64 7.33 5.06 -7.67
CA ALA A 64 8.13 3.89 -7.31
C ALA A 64 8.71 3.15 -8.53
N SER A 65 8.06 3.28 -9.69
CA SER A 65 8.54 2.84 -11.01
C SER A 65 9.95 3.33 -11.37
N SER A 66 10.37 4.49 -10.88
CA SER A 66 11.69 5.06 -11.14
C SER A 66 12.83 4.43 -10.32
N PHE A 67 12.51 3.63 -9.29
CA PHE A 67 13.49 2.94 -8.44
C PHE A 67 13.30 1.42 -8.35
N ALA A 68 12.13 0.92 -8.74
CA ALA A 68 11.84 -0.51 -8.83
C ALA A 68 12.39 -1.10 -10.15
N PHE A 69 13.72 -1.10 -10.32
CA PHE A 69 14.40 -1.60 -11.53
C PHE A 69 14.26 -3.12 -11.75
N THR A 70 13.77 -3.86 -10.75
CA THR A 70 13.80 -5.34 -10.72
C THR A 70 12.46 -5.99 -10.38
N GLN A 71 11.35 -5.25 -10.38
CA GLN A 71 10.05 -5.91 -10.31
C GLN A 71 9.73 -6.52 -11.68
N PRO A 72 9.67 -7.87 -11.81
CA PRO A 72 9.30 -8.48 -13.07
C PRO A 72 7.88 -8.03 -13.43
N ALA A 73 7.72 -7.55 -14.67
CA ALA A 73 6.41 -7.23 -15.20
C ALA A 73 5.60 -8.54 -15.38
N ASN A 74 4.62 -8.76 -14.49
CA ASN A 74 3.56 -9.78 -14.57
C ASN A 74 4.01 -11.26 -14.43
N PHE A 75 3.18 -12.22 -13.99
CA PHE A 75 1.87 -12.61 -14.52
C PHE A 75 0.94 -13.15 -13.41
N GLY A 76 -0.22 -12.52 -13.23
CA GLY A 76 -1.23 -13.06 -12.33
C GLY A 76 -2.45 -12.16 -12.19
N GLN A 77 -2.93 -11.59 -13.29
CA GLN A 77 -4.32 -11.15 -13.35
C GLN A 77 -5.21 -12.38 -13.57
N PRO A 78 -6.32 -12.55 -12.82
CA PRO A 78 -7.35 -13.53 -13.18
C PRO A 78 -8.01 -13.19 -14.51
#